data_AF-A0A259S7Y1-F1
#
_entry.id   AF-A0A259S7Y1-F1
#
_cell.length_a   1.000
_cell.length_b   1.000
_cell.length_c   1.000
_cell.angle_alpha   90.00
_cell.angle_beta   90.00
_cell.angle_gamma   90.00
#
_symmetry.space_group_name_H-M   'P 1'
#
loop_
_entity.id
_entity.type
_entity.pdbx_description
1 polymer ?
#
loop_
_entity_poly.entity_id
_entity_poly.type
_entity_poly.pdbx_seq_one_letter_code
_entity_poly.pdbx_strand_id
1 'polypeptide(L)'
;AAAPARLLATFAPAVLDGADQGDPAAVAIRDRAAGLLGDTALAASGGTSVVALHGGLTAHDGFRAAVSSALETRGLEAVPARGDALDGAAMIAEGRAPLHERFVHRAE
;
A
#
# COMPACT_ATOMS: atom_id res chain seq x y z
N ALA A 1 -7.74 -8.34 22.71
CA ALA A 1 -8.07 -9.12 21.49
C ALA A 1 -7.41 -8.45 20.30
N ALA A 2 -6.75 -9.19 19.41
CA ALA A 2 -6.24 -8.60 18.17
C ALA A 2 -7.42 -8.04 17.36
N ALA A 3 -7.28 -6.83 16.81
CA ALA A 3 -8.30 -6.27 15.93
C ALA A 3 -8.56 -7.26 14.78
N PRO A 4 -9.83 -7.62 14.47
CA PRO A 4 -10.15 -8.61 13.44
C PRO A 4 -9.46 -8.37 12.10
N ALA A 5 -9.31 -7.10 11.71
CA ALA A 5 -8.57 -6.70 10.50
C ALA A 5 -7.10 -7.13 10.51
N ARG A 6 -6.43 -7.07 11.67
CA ARG A 6 -5.03 -7.48 11.81
C ARG A 6 -4.87 -8.99 11.66
N LEU A 7 -5.82 -9.76 12.18
CA LEU A 7 -5.85 -11.22 12.04
C LEU A 7 -6.17 -11.65 10.60
N LEU A 8 -7.02 -10.91 9.89
CA LEU A 8 -7.25 -11.18 8.46
C LEU A 8 -6.00 -10.83 7.62
N ALA A 9 -5.33 -9.73 7.95
CA ALA A 9 -4.14 -9.29 7.23
C ALA A 9 -2.97 -10.29 7.31
N THR A 10 -2.88 -11.14 8.34
CA THR A 10 -1.81 -12.16 8.40
C THR A 10 -1.91 -13.21 7.31
N PHE A 11 -3.09 -13.40 6.72
CA PHE A 11 -3.29 -14.34 5.62
C PHE A 11 -2.97 -13.74 4.24
N ALA A 12 -2.77 -12.42 4.15
CA ALA A 12 -2.56 -11.76 2.87
C ALA A 12 -1.38 -12.36 2.07
N PRO A 13 -0.20 -12.67 2.66
CA PRO A 13 0.88 -13.32 1.91
C PRO A 13 0.46 -14.66 1.31
N ALA A 14 -0.18 -15.53 2.09
CA ALA A 14 -0.63 -16.85 1.63
C ALA A 14 -1.70 -16.75 0.52
N VAL A 15 -2.57 -15.73 0.58
CA VAL A 15 -3.52 -15.45 -0.49
C VAL A 15 -2.81 -15.00 -1.77
N LEU A 16 -1.78 -14.17 -1.67
CA LEU A 16 -1.02 -13.74 -2.84
C LEU A 16 -0.22 -14.89 -3.46
N ASP A 17 0.41 -15.75 -2.65
CA ASP A 17 1.08 -16.96 -3.11
C ASP A 17 0.10 -17.90 -3.83
N GLY A 18 -1.12 -18.06 -3.29
CA GLY A 18 -2.18 -18.84 -3.92
C GLY A 18 -2.63 -18.27 -5.26
N ALA A 19 -2.68 -16.93 -5.39
CA ALA A 19 -3.03 -16.27 -6.63
C ALA A 19 -1.97 -16.50 -7.72
N ASP A 20 -0.69 -16.49 -7.35
CA ASP A 20 0.42 -16.78 -8.27
C ASP A 20 0.44 -18.26 -8.70
N GLN A 21 -0.11 -19.15 -7.87
CA GLN A 21 -0.35 -20.56 -8.21
C GLN A 21 -1.64 -20.77 -9.04
N GLY A 22 -2.42 -19.72 -9.30
CA GLY A 22 -3.64 -19.79 -10.11
C GLY A 22 -4.89 -20.24 -9.35
N ASP A 23 -4.89 -20.22 -8.01
CA ASP A 23 -6.12 -20.45 -7.25
C ASP A 23 -7.18 -19.40 -7.61
N PRO A 24 -8.37 -19.79 -8.10
CA PRO A 24 -9.35 -18.84 -8.61
C PRO A 24 -9.86 -17.83 -7.58
N ALA A 25 -10.01 -18.26 -6.32
CA ALA A 25 -10.50 -17.38 -5.26
C ALA A 25 -9.41 -16.38 -4.86
N ALA A 26 -8.17 -16.84 -4.77
CA ALA A 26 -7.02 -16.00 -4.49
C ALA A 26 -6.76 -14.96 -5.58
N VAL A 27 -6.83 -15.37 -6.86
CA VAL A 27 -6.77 -14.47 -8.02
C VAL A 27 -7.87 -13.41 -7.94
N ALA A 28 -9.11 -13.81 -7.67
CA ALA A 28 -10.22 -12.88 -7.56
C ALA A 28 -10.03 -11.87 -6.41
N ILE A 29 -9.47 -12.30 -5.27
CA ILE A 29 -9.14 -11.40 -4.15
C ILE A 29 -8.06 -10.40 -4.54
N ARG A 30 -6.94 -10.89 -5.12
CA ARG A 30 -5.82 -10.06 -5.57
C ARG A 30 -6.29 -8.98 -6.54
N ASP A 31 -7.01 -9.38 -7.58
CA ASP A 31 -7.42 -8.50 -8.66
C ASP A 31 -8.46 -7.49 -8.18
N ARG A 32 -9.40 -7.90 -7.31
CA ARG A 32 -10.34 -6.99 -6.67
C ARG A 32 -9.64 -5.98 -5.76
N ALA A 33 -8.67 -6.41 -4.98
CA ALA A 33 -7.88 -5.53 -4.13
C ALA A 33 -7.09 -4.50 -4.96
N ALA A 34 -6.44 -4.94 -6.04
CA ALA A 34 -5.72 -4.06 -6.96
C ALA A 34 -6.65 -3.03 -7.62
N GLY A 35 -7.85 -3.45 -8.06
CA GLY A 35 -8.85 -2.54 -8.61
C GLY A 35 -9.30 -1.48 -7.62
N LEU A 36 -9.63 -1.88 -6.38
CA LEU A 36 -10.03 -0.95 -5.31
C LEU A 36 -8.91 0.06 -4.98
N LEU A 37 -7.66 -0.39 -4.94
CA LEU A 37 -6.50 0.48 -4.72
C LEU A 37 -6.33 1.46 -5.89
N GLY A 38 -6.50 1.01 -7.13
CA GLY A 38 -6.47 1.86 -8.31
C GLY A 38 -7.54 2.96 -8.27
N ASP A 39 -8.79 2.61 -7.95
CA ASP A 39 -9.89 3.57 -7.83
C ASP A 39 -9.64 4.59 -6.72
N THR A 40 -9.11 4.11 -5.59
CA THR A 40 -8.74 4.97 -4.46
C THR A 40 -7.63 5.94 -4.83
N ALA A 41 -6.59 5.47 -5.52
CA ALA A 41 -5.49 6.30 -5.96
C ALA A 41 -5.95 7.36 -6.96
N LEU A 42 -6.80 7.00 -7.93
CA LEU A 42 -7.39 7.94 -8.88
C LEU A 42 -8.19 9.03 -8.17
N ALA A 43 -9.07 8.65 -7.25
CA ALA A 43 -9.86 9.59 -6.46
C ALA A 43 -9.00 10.52 -5.60
N ALA A 44 -7.90 10.02 -5.05
CA ALA A 44 -6.98 10.79 -4.19
C ALA A 44 -5.93 11.60 -4.97
N SER A 45 -5.77 11.35 -6.27
CA SER A 45 -4.64 11.85 -7.07
C SER A 45 -4.54 13.38 -7.16
N GLY A 46 -5.66 14.10 -6.99
CA GLY A 46 -5.69 15.56 -7.04
C GLY A 46 -5.13 16.16 -8.34
N GLY A 47 -5.13 15.40 -9.44
CA GLY A 47 -4.58 15.81 -10.75
C GLY A 47 -3.13 15.37 -11.01
N THR A 48 -2.47 14.69 -10.07
CA THR A 48 -1.17 14.02 -10.31
C THR A 48 -1.38 12.67 -10.99
N SER A 49 -0.51 12.31 -11.94
CA SER A 49 -0.54 10.99 -12.59
C SER A 49 0.41 9.97 -11.95
N VAL A 50 1.22 10.36 -10.96
CA VAL A 50 2.28 9.52 -10.40
C VAL A 50 1.90 9.01 -9.01
N VAL A 51 1.99 7.70 -8.80
CA VAL A 51 1.64 7.03 -7.55
C VAL A 51 2.83 6.20 -7.07
N ALA A 52 3.34 6.51 -5.87
CA ALA A 52 4.38 5.71 -5.26
C ALA A 52 3.80 4.47 -4.58
N LEU A 53 4.31 3.28 -4.92
CA LEU A 53 3.94 2.03 -4.25
C LEU A 53 4.84 1.78 -3.03
N HIS A 54 4.24 1.73 -1.85
CA HIS A 54 4.91 1.46 -0.58
C HIS A 54 4.15 0.43 0.27
N GLY A 55 4.83 -0.18 1.24
CA GLY A 55 4.26 -1.13 2.21
C GLY A 55 4.51 -2.60 1.85
N GLY A 56 4.50 -3.46 2.87
CA GLY A 56 4.98 -4.85 2.76
C GLY A 56 4.28 -5.70 1.69
N LEU A 57 2.97 -5.53 1.46
CA LEU A 57 2.27 -6.28 0.42
C LEU A 57 2.74 -5.93 -0.99
N THR A 58 3.17 -4.69 -1.21
CA THR A 58 3.73 -4.30 -2.52
C THR A 58 5.12 -4.88 -2.76
N ALA A 59 5.78 -5.49 -1.76
CA ALA A 59 7.01 -6.24 -1.97
C ALA A 59 6.77 -7.61 -2.63
N HIS A 60 5.52 -8.09 -2.68
CA HIS A 60 5.17 -9.29 -3.41
C HIS A 60 4.99 -8.97 -4.91
N ASP A 61 5.77 -9.62 -5.78
CA ASP A 61 5.85 -9.28 -7.21
C ASP A 61 4.50 -9.42 -7.92
N GLY A 62 3.77 -10.51 -7.70
CA GLY A 62 2.44 -10.72 -8.29
C GLY A 62 1.43 -9.64 -7.90
N PHE A 63 1.46 -9.16 -6.65
CA PHE A 63 0.58 -8.09 -6.20
C PHE A 63 1.01 -6.72 -6.73
N ARG A 64 2.33 -6.44 -6.73
CA ARG A 64 2.88 -5.23 -7.33
C ARG A 64 2.49 -5.10 -8.80
N ALA A 65 2.60 -6.18 -9.57
CA ALA A 65 2.21 -6.21 -10.97
C ALA A 65 0.70 -5.94 -11.15
N ALA A 66 -0.15 -6.60 -10.34
CA ALA A 66 -1.59 -6.38 -10.39
C ALA A 66 -1.98 -4.92 -10.06
N VAL A 67 -1.38 -4.34 -9.01
CA VAL A 67 -1.63 -2.93 -8.64
C VAL A 67 -1.10 -1.97 -9.70
N SER A 68 0.09 -2.22 -10.25
CA SER A 68 0.66 -1.36 -11.29
C SER A 68 -0.21 -1.35 -12.55
N SER A 69 -0.67 -2.53 -12.99
CA SER A 69 -1.63 -2.65 -14.09
C SER A 69 -2.96 -1.94 -13.79
N ALA A 70 -3.48 -2.06 -12.57
CA ALA A 70 -4.69 -1.35 -12.17
C ALA A 70 -4.52 0.18 -12.17
N LEU A 71 -3.33 0.68 -11.81
CA LEU A 71 -3.00 2.10 -11.91
C LEU A 71 -2.88 2.56 -13.38
N GLU A 72 -2.17 1.80 -14.21
CA GLU A 72 -1.96 2.10 -15.62
C GLU A 72 -3.29 2.20 -16.39
N THR A 73 -4.23 1.28 -16.13
CA THR A 73 -5.57 1.31 -16.73
C THR A 73 -6.39 2.55 -16.36
N ARG A 74 -5.96 3.30 -15.33
CA ARG A 74 -6.55 4.57 -14.86
C ARG A 74 -5.71 5.79 -15.26
N GLY A 75 -4.68 5.61 -16.09
CA GLY A 75 -3.76 6.67 -16.50
C GLY A 75 -2.80 7.13 -15.39
N LEU A 76 -2.58 6.27 -14.38
CA LEU A 76 -1.64 6.52 -13.30
C LEU A 76 -0.37 5.68 -13.51
N GLU A 77 0.79 6.27 -13.25
CA GLU A 77 2.10 5.64 -13.31
C GLU A 77 2.53 5.22 -11.91
N ALA A 78 2.79 3.93 -11.73
CA ALA A 78 3.36 3.39 -10.50
C ALA A 78 4.87 3.65 -10.48
N VAL A 79 5.37 4.35 -9.46
CA VAL A 79 6.81 4.58 -9.26
C VAL A 79 7.31 3.96 -7.95
N PRO A 80 8.61 3.65 -7.84
CA PRO A 80 9.20 3.27 -6.56
C PRO A 80 9.05 4.37 -5.52
N ALA A 81 8.74 3.99 -4.28
CA ALA A 81 8.85 4.92 -3.16
C ALA A 81 10.31 5.35 -2.97
N ARG A 82 10.53 6.65 -2.73
CA ARG A 82 11.86 7.23 -2.49
C ARG A 82 12.38 7.02 -1.07
N GLY A 83 11.55 6.46 -0.19
CA GLY A 83 11.82 6.24 1.22
C GLY A 83 10.78 5.30 1.81
N ASP A 84 10.92 5.03 3.10
CA ASP A 84 10.04 4.14 3.85
C ASP A 84 9.46 4.78 5.12
N ALA A 85 8.79 3.97 5.93
CA ALA A 85 8.20 4.42 7.18
C ALA A 85 9.24 4.90 8.20
N LEU A 86 10.48 4.41 8.15
CA LEU A 86 11.57 4.82 9.04
C LEU A 86 12.10 6.20 8.67
N ASP A 87 12.13 6.57 7.39
CA ASP A 87 12.45 7.94 6.99
C ASP A 87 11.48 8.94 7.61
N GLY A 88 10.18 8.61 7.58
CA GLY A 88 9.15 9.37 8.28
C GLY A 88 9.40 9.44 9.79
N ALA A 89 9.73 8.32 10.43
CA ALA A 89 10.05 8.27 11.86
C ALA A 89 11.28 9.13 12.21
N ALA A 90 12.34 9.09 11.39
CA ALA A 90 13.53 9.93 11.55
C ALA A 90 13.18 11.42 11.42
N MET A 91 12.33 11.79 10.44
CA MET A 91 11.86 13.17 10.32
C MET A 91 11.12 13.67 11.57
N ILE A 92 10.32 12.81 12.21
CA ILE A 92 9.61 13.13 13.46
C ILE A 92 10.61 13.28 14.62
N ALA A 93 11.52 12.33 14.78
CA ALA A 93 12.52 12.31 15.85
C ALA A 93 13.44 13.53 15.80
N GLU A 94 13.80 13.97 14.60
CA GLU A 94 14.71 15.10 14.36
C GLU A 94 13.98 16.46 14.25
N GLY A 95 12.67 16.50 14.56
CA GLY A 95 11.89 17.74 14.62
C GLY A 95 11.69 18.45 13.28
N ARG A 96 11.86 17.73 12.17
CA ARG A 96 11.78 18.27 10.79
C ARG A 96 10.49 17.89 10.06
N ALA A 97 9.66 17.05 10.65
CA ALA A 97 8.40 16.64 10.05
C ALA A 97 7.37 17.78 10.17
N PRO A 98 6.69 18.18 9.08
CA PRO A 98 5.60 19.14 9.11
C PRO A 98 4.35 18.47 9.69
N LEU A 99 4.35 18.26 11.00
CA LEU A 99 3.26 17.61 11.73
C LEU A 99 2.29 18.67 12.24
N HIS A 100 1.01 18.32 12.30
CA HIS A 100 0.14 18.93 13.29
C HIS A 100 0.58 18.45 14.67
N GLU A 101 1.46 19.22 15.32
CA GLU A 101 2.13 18.88 16.59
C GLU A 101 1.19 18.39 17.70
N ARG A 102 -0.09 18.79 17.65
CA ARG A 102 -1.13 18.42 18.60
C ARG A 102 -1.37 16.91 18.80
N PHE A 103 -0.88 16.04 17.91
CA PHE A 103 -1.05 14.59 17.99
C PHE A 103 0.26 13.83 18.27
N VAL A 104 1.37 14.53 18.44
CA VAL A 104 2.68 13.91 18.70
C VAL A 104 2.86 13.75 20.20
N HIS A 105 2.82 12.51 20.69
CA HIS A 105 3.16 12.18 22.07
C HIS A 105 4.67 11.91 22.16
N ARG A 106 5.42 12.78 22.83
CA ARG A 106 6.82 12.53 23.21
C ARG A 106 6.83 11.92 24.60
N ALA A 107 7.43 10.74 24.74
CA ALA A 107 7.74 10.19 26.05
C ALA A 107 9.02 10.88 26.55
N GLU A 108 8.95 11.45 27.76
CA GLU A 108 10.12 11.95 28.49
C GLU A 108 10.91 10.80 29.12
#